data_AF-A0A258KFT9-F1
#
_entry.id   AF-A0A258KFT9-F1
#
_cell.length_a   1.000
_cell.length_b   1.000
_cell.length_c   1.000
_cell.angle_alpha   90.00
_cell.angle_beta   90.00
_cell.angle_gamma   90.00
#
_symmetry.space_group_name_H-M   'P 1'
#
loop_
_entity.id
_entity.type
_entity.pdbx_description
1 polymer ?
#
loop_
_entity_poly.entity_id
_entity_poly.type
_entity_poly.pdbx_seq_one_letter_code
_entity_poly.pdbx_strand_id
1 'polypeptide(L)'
;LSDLLKILVGQENLYNQYIFDQQFAHRGWAGMVATIESRPDTLFEKRSITLRDLIHFELLLEIDILDDNLEGKWQPISQLEKIDPIDLFAKIEYSELQDVLELFQDAFEWSYYDAVLGAFVYDNAGEKTRHQIPKFQAVFCIDERECSLRRHLEFVEPHCETFGAPGFFGVEFYFQPEHAKFYEKLCPAPVTPKFLIKEEGKLEKRKHELLYHKEAHSLFGGFLFSLLAGWLSLVQLVLHLFQPKMSPAISNAFSHVGEESLLTIENLDPEDREKGLQIGFNIEEMTQRIKAQLSNMGMVKDFAPLVYIVAHGSSSANNPHHGAHDCGACSGRPGSVNARVFSFMANHKEVRVRLAKTGIEIPDSTRFVGALHDTAADEIRFFDISELDAENKERHQENILHFETALDFNAKERSRRFAS
;
A
#
# COMPACT_ATOMS: atom_id res chain seq x y z
N LEU A 1 -17.18 -19.16 -30.43
CA LEU A 1 -17.77 -19.29 -29.08
C LEU A 1 -18.92 -20.29 -29.10
N SER A 2 -20.01 -19.98 -29.82
CA SER A 2 -21.18 -20.86 -29.92
C SER A 2 -20.86 -22.27 -30.43
N ASP A 3 -19.90 -22.42 -31.35
CA ASP A 3 -19.47 -23.74 -31.83
C ASP A 3 -18.79 -24.57 -30.73
N LEU A 4 -17.92 -23.95 -29.92
CA LEU A 4 -17.25 -24.60 -28.80
C LEU A 4 -18.25 -24.97 -27.70
N LEU A 5 -19.18 -24.07 -27.39
CA LEU A 5 -20.25 -24.32 -26.42
C LEU A 5 -21.23 -25.39 -26.91
N LYS A 6 -21.43 -25.52 -28.23
CA LYS A 6 -22.21 -26.63 -28.79
C LYS A 6 -21.54 -27.98 -28.56
N ILE A 7 -20.20 -28.02 -28.57
CA ILE A 7 -19.42 -29.22 -28.30
C ILE A 7 -19.45 -29.55 -26.79
N LEU A 8 -19.17 -28.57 -25.92
CA LEU A 8 -19.12 -28.77 -24.47
C LEU A 8 -20.49 -28.87 -23.79
N VAL A 9 -21.41 -27.98 -24.15
CA VAL A 9 -22.70 -27.79 -23.46
C VAL A 9 -23.85 -28.42 -24.22
N GLY A 10 -23.89 -28.25 -25.54
CA GLY A 10 -24.88 -28.86 -26.44
C GLY A 10 -26.19 -28.08 -26.59
N GLN A 11 -26.82 -27.66 -25.48
CA GLN A 11 -28.07 -26.88 -25.50
C GLN A 11 -27.81 -25.38 -25.31
N GLU A 12 -28.32 -24.55 -26.22
CA GLU A 12 -28.04 -23.12 -26.27
C GLU A 12 -28.59 -22.32 -25.06
N ASN A 13 -29.71 -22.76 -24.48
CA ASN A 13 -30.29 -22.13 -23.29
C ASN A 13 -29.39 -22.24 -22.04
N LEU A 14 -28.40 -23.14 -22.04
CA LEU A 14 -27.44 -23.32 -20.94
C LEU A 14 -26.13 -22.55 -21.13
N TYR A 15 -25.88 -21.97 -22.32
CA TYR A 15 -24.60 -21.34 -22.64
C TYR A 15 -24.25 -20.17 -21.71
N ASN A 16 -25.23 -19.32 -21.40
CA ASN A 16 -25.01 -18.17 -20.53
C ASN A 16 -24.60 -18.60 -19.11
N GLN A 17 -25.31 -19.59 -18.56
CA GLN A 17 -25.01 -20.12 -17.24
C GLN A 17 -23.64 -20.80 -17.21
N TYR A 18 -23.32 -21.59 -18.24
CA TYR A 18 -22.02 -22.25 -18.35
C TYR A 18 -20.85 -21.26 -18.38
N ILE A 19 -20.95 -20.21 -19.20
CA ILE A 19 -19.91 -19.16 -19.25
C ILE A 19 -19.84 -18.45 -17.90
N PHE A 20 -20.98 -18.11 -17.29
CA PHE A 20 -21.00 -17.45 -15.99
C PHE A 20 -20.25 -18.28 -14.95
N ASP A 21 -20.59 -19.55 -14.80
CA ASP A 21 -19.95 -20.45 -13.84
C ASP A 21 -18.45 -20.63 -14.14
N GLN A 22 -18.06 -20.78 -15.41
CA GLN A 22 -16.66 -20.87 -15.83
C GLN A 22 -15.87 -19.62 -15.41
N GLN A 23 -16.41 -18.42 -15.66
CA GLN A 23 -15.71 -17.17 -15.34
C GLN A 23 -15.61 -16.90 -13.84
N PHE A 24 -16.54 -17.43 -13.03
CA PHE A 24 -16.47 -17.35 -11.56
C PHE A 24 -15.61 -18.47 -10.93
N ALA A 25 -15.40 -19.60 -11.63
CA ALA A 25 -14.48 -20.65 -11.21
C ALA A 25 -13.01 -20.16 -11.21
N HIS A 26 -12.64 -19.32 -12.17
CA HIS A 26 -11.29 -18.74 -12.28
C HIS A 26 -11.16 -17.41 -11.53
N ARG A 27 -11.17 -17.50 -10.18
CA ARG A 27 -11.12 -16.33 -9.28
C ARG A 27 -10.00 -15.35 -9.68
N GLY A 28 -10.40 -14.18 -10.15
CA GLY A 28 -9.51 -13.05 -10.44
C GLY A 28 -9.06 -12.90 -11.90
N TRP A 29 -8.94 -13.98 -12.69
CA TRP A 29 -8.41 -13.91 -14.06
C TRP A 29 -9.36 -13.23 -15.03
N ALA A 30 -10.63 -13.65 -15.06
CA ALA A 30 -11.67 -13.03 -15.88
C ALA A 30 -11.81 -11.54 -15.57
N GLY A 31 -11.82 -11.17 -14.28
CA GLY A 31 -11.86 -9.78 -13.82
C GLY A 31 -10.62 -8.98 -14.22
N MET A 32 -9.43 -9.59 -14.14
CA MET A 32 -8.17 -8.96 -14.57
C MET A 32 -8.18 -8.71 -16.08
N VAL A 33 -8.54 -9.70 -16.90
CA VAL A 33 -8.60 -9.55 -18.37
C VAL A 33 -9.66 -8.52 -18.77
N ALA A 34 -10.84 -8.53 -18.16
CA ALA A 34 -11.86 -7.50 -18.38
C ALA A 34 -11.36 -6.08 -18.01
N THR A 35 -10.57 -5.97 -16.93
CA THR A 35 -9.93 -4.72 -16.53
C THR A 35 -8.88 -4.27 -17.53
N ILE A 36 -8.03 -5.18 -18.02
CA ILE A 36 -7.00 -4.89 -19.04
C ILE A 36 -7.65 -4.49 -20.36
N GLU A 37 -8.72 -5.18 -20.78
CA GLU A 37 -9.48 -4.87 -21.99
C GLU A 37 -10.07 -3.45 -21.94
N SER A 38 -10.70 -3.09 -20.82
CA SER A 38 -11.30 -1.76 -20.62
C SER A 38 -10.28 -0.66 -20.35
N ARG A 39 -9.12 -0.99 -19.76
CA ARG A 39 -8.03 -0.07 -19.41
C ARG A 39 -6.66 -0.66 -19.78
N PRO A 40 -6.26 -0.63 -21.06
CA PRO A 40 -5.00 -1.22 -21.51
C PRO A 40 -3.74 -0.57 -20.91
N ASP A 41 -3.88 0.64 -20.37
CA ASP A 41 -2.86 1.39 -19.65
C ASP A 41 -2.55 0.85 -18.23
N THR A 42 -3.36 -0.08 -17.72
CA THR A 42 -3.09 -0.78 -16.45
C THR A 42 -1.84 -1.65 -16.52
N LEU A 43 -1.49 -2.16 -17.71
CA LEU A 43 -0.27 -2.92 -17.92
C LEU A 43 0.87 -2.00 -18.34
N PHE A 44 2.03 -2.26 -17.74
CA PHE A 44 3.30 -1.64 -18.11
C PHE A 44 3.60 -1.79 -19.61
N GLU A 45 3.46 -3.01 -20.11
CA GLU A 45 3.53 -3.32 -21.53
C GLU A 45 2.10 -3.62 -21.98
N LYS A 46 1.55 -2.74 -22.82
CA LYS A 46 0.18 -2.88 -23.31
C LYS A 46 0.04 -4.22 -24.04
N ARG A 47 -0.92 -5.03 -23.59
CA ARG A 47 -1.32 -6.27 -24.24
C ARG A 47 -2.74 -6.12 -24.77
N SER A 48 -2.92 -6.47 -26.04
CA SER A 48 -4.26 -6.56 -26.64
C SER A 48 -4.82 -7.94 -26.33
N ILE A 49 -5.62 -8.04 -25.29
CA ILE A 49 -6.36 -9.25 -24.91
C ILE A 49 -7.79 -8.85 -24.57
N THR A 50 -8.76 -9.66 -24.99
CA THR A 50 -10.17 -9.47 -24.64
C THR A 50 -10.65 -10.59 -23.73
N LEU A 51 -11.66 -10.32 -22.91
CA LEU A 51 -12.32 -11.37 -22.11
C LEU A 51 -12.89 -12.46 -23.01
N ARG A 52 -13.38 -12.08 -24.20
CA ARG A 52 -13.85 -13.02 -25.21
C ARG A 52 -12.74 -13.97 -25.66
N ASP A 53 -11.52 -13.50 -25.89
CA ASP A 53 -10.40 -14.35 -26.29
C ASP A 53 -10.00 -15.32 -25.18
N LEU A 54 -10.02 -14.85 -23.92
CA LEU A 54 -9.78 -15.72 -22.76
C LEU A 54 -10.80 -16.86 -22.70
N ILE A 55 -12.11 -16.55 -22.81
CA ILE A 55 -13.17 -17.56 -22.79
C ILE A 55 -12.98 -18.57 -23.94
N HIS A 56 -12.63 -18.11 -25.15
CA HIS A 56 -12.36 -19.02 -26.26
C HIS A 56 -11.20 -19.97 -25.97
N PHE A 57 -10.12 -19.43 -25.42
CA PHE A 57 -8.93 -20.22 -25.06
C PHE A 57 -9.24 -21.24 -23.96
N GLU A 58 -10.00 -20.84 -22.92
CA GLU A 58 -10.41 -21.73 -21.84
C GLU A 58 -11.30 -22.88 -22.34
N LEU A 59 -12.30 -22.59 -23.18
CA LEU A 59 -13.15 -23.63 -23.78
C LEU A 59 -12.34 -24.61 -24.65
N LEU A 60 -11.31 -24.13 -25.35
CA LEU A 60 -10.42 -25.01 -26.13
C LEU A 60 -9.56 -25.91 -25.22
N LEU A 61 -8.99 -25.34 -24.15
CA LEU A 61 -8.22 -26.12 -23.17
C LEU A 61 -9.10 -27.18 -22.48
N GLU A 62 -10.34 -26.82 -22.17
CA GLU A 62 -11.29 -27.76 -21.57
C GLU A 62 -11.60 -28.93 -22.50
N ILE A 63 -11.88 -28.66 -23.78
CA ILE A 63 -12.09 -29.71 -24.80
C ILE A 63 -10.84 -30.60 -24.91
N ASP A 64 -9.65 -30.02 -25.00
CA ASP A 64 -8.39 -30.76 -25.10
C ASP A 64 -8.17 -31.70 -23.89
N ILE A 65 -8.43 -31.19 -22.68
CA ILE A 65 -8.35 -31.99 -21.43
C ILE A 65 -9.40 -33.10 -21.41
N LEU A 66 -10.62 -32.85 -21.89
CA LEU A 66 -11.66 -33.87 -21.98
C LEU A 66 -11.32 -34.94 -23.02
N ASP A 67 -10.80 -34.55 -24.18
CA ASP A 67 -10.36 -35.48 -25.22
C ASP A 67 -9.20 -36.37 -24.73
N ASP A 68 -8.22 -35.81 -24.03
CA ASP A 68 -7.09 -36.56 -23.48
C ASP A 68 -7.53 -37.52 -22.35
N ASN A 69 -8.23 -37.01 -21.33
CA ASN A 69 -8.57 -37.81 -20.15
C ASN A 69 -9.70 -38.82 -20.38
N LEU A 70 -10.60 -38.55 -21.32
CA LEU A 70 -11.74 -39.41 -21.62
C LEU A 70 -11.60 -40.11 -22.99
N GLU A 71 -10.43 -40.05 -23.62
CA GLU A 71 -10.13 -40.66 -24.93
C GLU A 71 -11.13 -40.25 -26.03
N GLY A 72 -11.61 -39.00 -26.00
CA GLY A 72 -12.65 -38.50 -26.89
C GLY A 72 -14.03 -39.15 -26.69
N LYS A 73 -14.23 -39.94 -25.63
CA LYS A 73 -15.49 -40.62 -25.29
C LYS A 73 -16.28 -39.82 -24.25
N TRP A 74 -16.51 -38.55 -24.53
CA TRP A 74 -17.33 -37.68 -23.69
C TRP A 74 -18.50 -37.12 -24.51
N GLN A 75 -19.51 -36.64 -23.81
CA GLN A 75 -20.72 -36.08 -24.41
C GLN A 75 -20.96 -34.68 -23.83
N PRO A 76 -21.63 -33.79 -24.57
CA PRO A 76 -21.99 -32.49 -24.04
C PRO A 76 -22.75 -32.62 -22.71
N ILE A 77 -22.53 -31.72 -21.77
CA ILE A 77 -23.07 -31.84 -20.39
C ILE A 77 -24.59 -31.98 -20.36
N SER A 78 -25.31 -31.32 -21.28
CA SER A 78 -26.77 -31.41 -21.40
C SER A 78 -27.30 -32.79 -21.81
N GLN A 79 -26.44 -33.68 -22.29
CA GLN A 79 -26.78 -35.08 -22.59
C GLN A 79 -26.53 -36.00 -21.40
N LEU A 80 -25.62 -35.62 -20.50
CA LEU A 80 -25.28 -36.38 -19.30
C LEU A 80 -26.33 -36.18 -18.20
N GLU A 81 -26.79 -34.94 -18.03
CA GLU A 81 -27.76 -34.58 -17.01
C GLU A 81 -28.79 -33.61 -17.57
N LYS A 82 -30.04 -33.77 -17.14
CA LYS A 82 -31.08 -32.80 -17.45
C LYS A 82 -30.91 -31.59 -16.53
N ILE A 83 -30.33 -30.54 -17.07
CA ILE A 83 -30.10 -29.27 -16.36
C ILE A 83 -31.18 -28.28 -16.82
N ASP A 84 -31.99 -27.81 -15.88
CA ASP A 84 -32.91 -26.71 -16.14
C ASP A 84 -32.15 -25.37 -15.95
N PRO A 85 -32.22 -24.44 -16.91
CA PRO A 85 -31.50 -23.17 -16.82
C PRO A 85 -32.01 -22.36 -15.63
N ILE A 86 -31.08 -21.83 -14.85
CA ILE A 86 -31.37 -20.93 -13.73
C ILE A 86 -31.32 -19.49 -14.26
N ASP A 87 -32.32 -18.68 -13.91
CA ASP A 87 -32.22 -17.24 -14.10
C ASP A 87 -31.29 -16.67 -13.02
N LEU A 88 -30.01 -16.52 -13.39
CA LEU A 88 -28.93 -16.01 -12.54
C LEU A 88 -29.21 -14.62 -11.94
N PHE A 89 -30.11 -13.85 -12.56
CA PHE A 89 -30.48 -12.50 -12.13
C PHE A 89 -31.93 -12.41 -11.67
N ALA A 90 -32.57 -13.57 -11.42
CA ALA A 90 -33.90 -13.61 -10.83
C ALA A 90 -33.92 -12.85 -9.51
N LYS A 91 -35.06 -12.21 -9.24
CA LYS A 91 -35.28 -11.59 -7.93
C LYS A 91 -35.30 -12.70 -6.88
N ILE A 92 -34.44 -12.58 -5.88
CA ILE A 92 -34.43 -13.49 -4.72
C ILE A 92 -35.66 -13.17 -3.87
N GLU A 93 -36.47 -14.20 -3.59
CA GLU A 93 -37.57 -14.09 -2.63
C GLU A 93 -37.02 -14.18 -1.21
N TYR A 94 -37.37 -13.21 -0.36
CA TYR A 94 -37.01 -13.23 1.06
C TYR A 94 -37.86 -14.28 1.78
N SER A 95 -37.17 -15.15 2.51
CA SER A 95 -37.77 -16.19 3.36
C SER A 95 -37.62 -15.83 4.83
N GLU A 96 -38.49 -16.38 5.68
CA GLU A 96 -38.39 -16.24 7.14
C GLU A 96 -37.01 -16.66 7.68
N LEU A 97 -36.38 -17.67 7.07
CA LEU A 97 -35.01 -18.07 7.43
C LEU A 97 -33.99 -16.95 7.18
N GLN A 98 -34.11 -16.23 6.06
CA GLN A 98 -33.23 -15.11 5.77
C GLN A 98 -33.45 -13.96 6.74
N ASP A 99 -34.70 -13.68 7.12
CA ASP A 99 -35.01 -12.68 8.15
C ASP A 99 -34.35 -13.02 9.48
N VAL A 100 -34.40 -14.30 9.89
CA VAL A 100 -33.73 -14.76 11.13
C VAL A 100 -32.21 -14.62 11.04
N LEU A 101 -31.61 -14.95 9.89
CA LEU A 101 -30.16 -14.81 9.68
C LEU A 101 -29.72 -13.34 9.68
N GLU A 102 -30.51 -12.45 9.09
CA GLU A 102 -30.30 -11.00 9.12
C GLU A 102 -30.35 -10.47 10.56
N LEU A 103 -31.38 -10.83 11.33
CA LEU A 103 -31.50 -10.42 12.73
C LEU A 103 -30.33 -10.92 13.60
N PHE A 104 -29.84 -12.14 13.37
CA PHE A 104 -28.67 -12.66 14.07
C PHE A 104 -27.37 -11.95 13.66
N GLN A 105 -27.22 -11.62 12.38
CA GLN A 105 -26.10 -10.83 11.89
C GLN A 105 -26.11 -9.43 12.52
N ASP A 106 -27.26 -8.76 12.51
CA ASP A 106 -27.44 -7.44 13.15
C ASP A 106 -27.11 -7.49 14.64
N ALA A 107 -27.66 -8.46 15.37
CA ALA A 107 -27.40 -8.62 16.81
C ALA A 107 -25.91 -8.87 17.10
N PHE A 108 -25.23 -9.64 16.25
CA PHE A 108 -23.79 -9.86 16.34
C PHE A 108 -23.01 -8.56 16.11
N GLU A 109 -23.38 -7.77 15.10
CA GLU A 109 -22.76 -6.47 14.82
C GLU A 109 -22.97 -5.48 15.97
N TRP A 110 -24.18 -5.44 16.54
CA TRP A 110 -24.49 -4.64 17.74
C TRP A 110 -23.60 -4.96 18.92
N SER A 111 -23.21 -6.23 19.11
CA SER A 111 -22.30 -6.61 20.19
C SER A 111 -20.92 -5.94 20.09
N TYR A 112 -20.42 -5.67 18.87
CA TYR A 112 -19.20 -4.89 18.66
C TYR A 112 -19.42 -3.40 18.85
N TYR A 113 -20.54 -2.87 18.35
CA TYR A 113 -20.89 -1.46 18.53
C TYR A 113 -21.03 -1.11 20.01
N ASP A 114 -21.70 -1.94 20.81
CA ASP A 114 -21.88 -1.72 22.24
C ASP A 114 -20.54 -1.66 22.99
N ALA A 115 -19.59 -2.53 22.64
CA ALA A 115 -18.25 -2.51 23.23
C ALA A 115 -17.51 -1.20 22.93
N VAL A 116 -17.56 -0.73 21.68
CA VAL A 116 -16.91 0.51 21.24
C VAL A 116 -17.60 1.74 21.83
N LEU A 117 -18.92 1.84 21.72
CA LEU A 117 -19.72 2.95 22.24
C LEU A 117 -19.63 3.03 23.77
N GLY A 118 -19.66 1.88 24.45
CA GLY A 118 -19.44 1.79 25.88
C GLY A 118 -18.08 2.33 26.31
N ALA A 119 -17.01 2.04 25.55
CA ALA A 119 -15.69 2.60 25.80
C ALA A 119 -15.66 4.13 25.63
N PHE A 120 -16.33 4.69 24.62
CA PHE A 120 -16.45 6.15 24.46
C PHE A 120 -17.20 6.82 25.61
N VAL A 121 -18.29 6.20 26.10
CA VAL A 121 -19.04 6.71 27.25
C VAL A 121 -18.16 6.69 28.51
N TYR A 122 -17.41 5.60 28.72
CA TYR A 122 -16.50 5.48 29.86
C TYR A 122 -15.35 6.50 29.80
N ASP A 123 -14.73 6.69 28.63
CA ASP A 123 -13.60 7.60 28.45
C ASP A 123 -14.01 9.08 28.59
N ASN A 124 -15.23 9.44 28.15
CA ASN A 124 -15.79 10.79 28.34
C ASN A 124 -16.23 11.08 29.78
N ALA A 125 -16.47 10.05 30.60
CA ALA A 125 -16.86 10.22 32.00
C ALA A 125 -15.66 10.55 32.91
N GLY A 126 -14.43 10.31 32.45
CA GLY A 126 -13.21 10.78 33.11
C GLY A 126 -12.85 12.17 32.65
N GLU A 127 -12.82 13.16 33.55
CA GLU A 127 -12.14 14.44 33.29
C GLU A 127 -10.65 14.14 33.05
N LYS A 128 -10.25 13.94 31.79
CA LYS A 128 -8.84 13.94 31.43
C LYS A 128 -8.32 15.35 31.64
N THR A 129 -7.40 15.52 32.59
CA THR A 129 -6.55 16.71 32.73
C THR A 129 -5.69 16.90 31.47
N ARG A 130 -6.32 17.31 30.36
CA ARG A 130 -5.70 17.59 29.05
C ARG A 130 -5.41 19.09 28.96
N HIS A 131 -4.38 19.53 29.65
CA HIS A 131 -3.91 20.93 29.53
C HIS A 131 -2.38 21.07 29.45
N GLN A 132 -1.65 19.98 29.22
CA GLN A 132 -0.21 20.08 28.90
C GLN A 132 0.00 19.78 27.43
N ILE A 133 0.75 20.66 26.77
CA ILE A 133 1.24 20.45 25.40
C ILE A 133 2.03 19.13 25.40
N PRO A 134 1.73 18.19 24.49
CA PRO A 134 2.41 16.90 24.45
C PRO A 134 3.91 17.06 24.19
N LYS A 135 4.72 16.13 24.71
CA LYS A 135 6.18 16.09 24.51
C LYS A 135 6.52 16.00 23.02
N PHE A 136 5.80 15.15 22.31
CA PHE A 136 5.78 15.06 20.85
C PHE A 136 4.43 14.49 20.39
N GLN A 137 4.09 14.71 19.13
CA GLN A 137 2.96 14.08 18.47
C GLN A 137 3.45 13.19 17.34
N ALA A 138 2.72 12.11 17.04
CA ALA A 138 3.07 11.22 15.94
C ALA A 138 1.82 10.77 15.18
N VAL A 139 1.77 11.10 13.89
CA VAL A 139 0.73 10.68 12.96
C VAL A 139 1.23 9.43 12.24
N PHE A 140 0.60 8.29 12.50
CA PHE A 140 0.93 7.03 11.85
C PHE A 140 -0.02 6.73 10.71
N CYS A 141 0.43 5.90 9.76
CA CYS A 141 -0.50 5.25 8.83
C CYS A 141 -1.58 4.48 9.62
N ILE A 142 -2.81 4.48 9.12
CA ILE A 142 -3.95 3.76 9.69
C ILE A 142 -3.89 2.23 9.48
N ASP A 143 -2.80 1.75 8.88
CA ASP A 143 -2.54 0.32 8.74
C ASP A 143 -2.54 -0.37 10.11
N GLU A 144 -3.23 -1.50 10.21
CA GLU A 144 -3.39 -2.27 11.44
C GLU A 144 -2.07 -2.70 12.08
N ARG A 145 -0.99 -2.77 11.30
CA ARG A 145 0.35 -3.10 11.78
C ARG A 145 0.96 -1.97 12.60
N GLU A 146 0.55 -0.73 12.38
CA GLU A 146 0.98 0.44 13.17
C GLU A 146 0.22 0.55 14.50
N CYS A 147 -0.97 -0.05 14.62
CA CYS A 147 -1.81 0.07 15.82
C CYS A 147 -1.13 -0.43 17.09
N SER A 148 -0.35 -1.51 17.01
CA SER A 148 0.39 -2.05 18.16
C SER A 148 1.53 -1.10 18.57
N LEU A 149 2.32 -0.62 17.61
CA LEU A 149 3.39 0.34 17.86
C LEU A 149 2.88 1.62 18.52
N ARG A 150 1.76 2.18 18.03
CA ARG A 150 1.13 3.36 18.62
C ARG A 150 0.80 3.19 20.10
N ARG A 151 0.16 2.08 20.46
CA ARG A 151 -0.18 1.78 21.86
C ARG A 151 1.06 1.64 22.73
N HIS A 152 2.10 0.97 22.23
CA HIS A 152 3.35 0.81 22.97
C HIS A 152 4.08 2.15 23.12
N LEU A 153 4.01 3.03 22.11
CA LEU A 153 4.61 4.37 22.19
C LEU A 153 3.91 5.24 23.25
N GLU A 154 2.57 5.23 23.28
CA GLU A 154 1.78 5.92 24.32
C GLU A 154 1.99 5.32 25.71
N PHE A 155 2.29 4.02 25.79
CA PHE A 155 2.65 3.36 27.04
C PHE A 155 4.06 3.75 27.52
N VAL A 156 5.03 3.82 26.61
CA VAL A 156 6.43 4.17 26.90
C VAL A 156 6.56 5.65 27.27
N GLU A 157 5.86 6.53 26.56
CA GLU A 157 5.82 7.96 26.81
C GLU A 157 4.37 8.45 26.95
N PRO A 158 3.83 8.49 28.19
CA PRO A 158 2.45 8.91 28.45
C PRO A 158 2.15 10.38 28.10
N HIS A 159 3.17 11.20 27.88
CA HIS A 159 3.01 12.59 27.44
C HIS A 159 3.13 12.76 25.92
N CYS A 160 3.20 11.68 25.14
CA CYS A 160 3.03 11.74 23.68
C CYS A 160 1.56 11.61 23.29
N GLU A 161 1.24 12.00 22.06
CA GLU A 161 -0.10 11.81 21.49
C GLU A 161 0.03 11.25 20.07
N THR A 162 -0.69 10.16 19.78
CA THR A 162 -0.65 9.54 18.45
C THR A 162 -1.96 9.71 17.68
N PHE A 163 -1.84 9.90 16.38
CA PHE A 163 -2.96 9.99 15.44
C PHE A 163 -2.84 8.92 14.35
N GLY A 164 -3.97 8.62 13.71
CA GLY A 164 -4.03 7.72 12.55
C GLY A 164 -4.50 8.47 11.31
N ALA A 165 -3.83 8.24 10.19
CA ALA A 165 -4.19 8.80 8.89
C ALA A 165 -3.97 7.77 7.78
N PRO A 166 -4.67 7.83 6.64
CA PRO A 166 -4.27 7.08 5.46
C PRO A 166 -2.81 7.39 5.09
N GLY A 167 -2.00 6.40 4.74
CA GLY A 167 -0.54 6.56 4.56
C GLY A 167 -0.09 7.54 3.47
N PHE A 168 -0.99 7.97 2.59
CA PHE A 168 -0.72 9.07 1.64
C PHE A 168 -0.88 10.47 2.27
N PHE A 169 -1.33 10.58 3.51
CA PHE A 169 -1.50 11.79 4.32
C PHE A 169 -2.25 12.94 3.63
N GLY A 170 -3.21 12.63 2.77
CA GLY A 170 -3.97 13.66 2.04
C GLY A 170 -3.18 14.35 0.91
N VAL A 171 -1.98 13.86 0.57
CA VAL A 171 -1.15 14.39 -0.52
C VAL A 171 -1.11 13.41 -1.69
N GLU A 172 -1.85 13.71 -2.76
CA GLU A 172 -1.96 12.87 -3.94
C GLU A 172 -1.03 13.31 -5.07
N PHE A 173 -0.08 12.46 -5.45
CA PHE A 173 0.88 12.74 -6.52
C PHE A 173 1.40 11.44 -7.17
N TYR A 174 1.97 11.60 -8.36
CA TYR A 174 2.91 10.65 -8.93
C TYR A 174 4.32 10.98 -8.46
N PHE A 175 5.14 9.97 -8.22
CA PHE A 175 6.54 10.11 -7.84
C PHE A 175 7.45 9.58 -8.95
N GLN A 176 8.50 10.32 -9.26
CA GLN A 176 9.57 9.87 -10.16
C GLN A 176 10.90 9.87 -9.43
N PRO A 177 11.41 8.68 -9.04
CA PRO A 177 12.77 8.55 -8.54
C PRO A 177 13.80 9.03 -9.58
N GLU A 178 14.98 9.44 -9.14
CA GLU A 178 16.02 9.92 -10.05
C GLU A 178 16.40 8.82 -11.06
N HIS A 179 16.42 9.16 -12.36
CA HIS A 179 16.64 8.22 -13.47
C HIS A 179 15.62 7.10 -13.65
N ALA A 180 14.51 7.10 -12.89
CA ALA A 180 13.42 6.18 -13.13
C ALA A 180 12.75 6.49 -14.48
N LYS A 181 12.48 5.43 -15.24
CA LYS A 181 11.80 5.52 -16.55
C LYS A 181 10.28 5.71 -16.41
N PHE A 182 9.74 5.52 -15.21
CA PHE A 182 8.30 5.43 -14.96
C PHE A 182 7.94 6.21 -13.70
N TYR A 183 6.67 6.62 -13.64
CA TYR A 183 6.11 7.27 -12.46
C TYR A 183 5.42 6.23 -11.58
N GLU A 184 5.60 6.37 -10.28
CA GLU A 184 4.93 5.57 -9.27
C GLU A 184 3.75 6.37 -8.71
N LYS A 185 2.58 5.76 -8.61
CA LYS A 185 1.41 6.41 -8.03
C LYS A 185 1.49 6.26 -6.51
N LEU A 186 1.54 7.35 -5.76
CA LEU A 186 1.64 7.34 -4.28
C LEU A 186 0.36 7.86 -3.62
N CYS A 187 -0.79 7.36 -4.07
CA CYS A 187 -2.10 7.65 -3.50
C CYS A 187 -3.07 6.47 -3.77
N PRO A 188 -4.27 6.45 -3.17
CA PRO A 188 -5.18 5.31 -3.31
C PRO A 188 -5.60 5.06 -4.77
N ALA A 189 -5.87 3.79 -5.10
CA ALA A 189 -6.30 3.38 -6.44
C ALA A 189 -7.39 4.26 -7.10
N PRO A 190 -8.47 4.68 -6.41
CA PRO A 190 -9.52 5.51 -7.02
C PRO A 190 -9.13 6.98 -7.25
N VAL A 191 -8.04 7.48 -6.65
CA VAL A 191 -7.62 8.88 -6.77
C VAL A 191 -6.70 9.03 -7.98
N THR A 192 -7.00 9.92 -8.93
CA THR A 192 -6.09 10.21 -10.05
C THR A 192 -5.37 11.54 -9.80
N PRO A 193 -4.09 11.52 -9.39
CA PRO A 193 -3.38 12.74 -9.05
C PRO A 193 -3.05 13.56 -10.30
N LYS A 194 -2.94 14.89 -10.13
CA LYS A 194 -2.54 15.84 -11.18
C LYS A 194 -1.11 16.36 -11.01
N PHE A 195 -0.43 15.88 -9.98
CA PHE A 195 0.85 16.39 -9.51
C PHE A 195 1.94 15.34 -9.68
N LEU A 196 3.17 15.79 -9.94
CA LEU A 196 4.37 15.00 -10.06
C LEU A 196 5.41 15.52 -9.07
N ILE A 197 5.93 14.65 -8.23
CA ILE A 197 7.09 14.90 -7.38
C ILE A 197 8.27 14.14 -7.96
N LYS A 198 9.39 14.84 -8.16
CA LYS A 198 10.61 14.26 -8.71
C LYS A 198 11.68 14.27 -7.63
N GLU A 199 12.50 13.23 -7.63
CA GLU A 199 13.69 13.16 -6.81
C GLU A 199 14.89 13.74 -7.59
N GLU A 200 15.62 14.64 -6.94
CA GLU A 200 16.82 15.28 -7.45
C GLU A 200 17.95 15.13 -6.42
N GLY A 201 19.13 14.65 -6.81
CA GLY A 201 20.28 14.61 -5.90
C GLY A 201 21.02 13.28 -5.86
N LYS A 202 22.28 13.32 -5.39
CA LYS A 202 23.34 12.33 -5.59
C LYS A 202 22.88 10.86 -5.62
N LEU A 203 23.10 10.27 -6.80
CA LEU A 203 23.41 8.87 -7.09
C LEU A 203 23.88 8.04 -5.87
N GLU A 204 22.94 7.42 -5.16
CA GLU A 204 23.25 6.08 -4.64
C GLU A 204 23.28 5.14 -5.84
N LYS A 205 24.48 4.78 -6.31
CA LYS A 205 24.62 3.75 -7.34
C LYS A 205 23.95 2.48 -6.81
N ARG A 206 22.81 2.09 -7.39
CA ARG A 206 22.23 0.75 -7.18
C ARG A 206 23.34 -0.27 -7.38
N LYS A 207 23.66 -1.00 -6.31
CA LYS A 207 24.68 -2.05 -6.36
C LYS A 207 24.18 -3.11 -7.34
N HIS A 208 24.88 -3.27 -8.45
CA HIS A 208 24.57 -4.35 -9.38
C HIS A 208 25.08 -5.66 -8.79
N GLU A 209 24.18 -6.63 -8.67
CA GLU A 209 24.54 -7.97 -8.26
C GLU A 209 25.02 -8.77 -9.47
N LEU A 210 26.22 -9.33 -9.36
CA LEU A 210 26.92 -9.99 -10.47
C LEU A 210 26.07 -11.13 -11.08
N LEU A 211 25.28 -11.81 -10.23
CA LEU A 211 24.42 -12.94 -10.58
C LEU A 211 23.20 -12.58 -11.44
N TYR A 212 22.82 -11.30 -11.49
CA TYR A 212 21.67 -10.81 -12.26
C TYR A 212 22.11 -10.05 -13.53
N HIS A 213 23.24 -10.44 -14.11
CA HIS A 213 23.76 -9.84 -15.33
C HIS A 213 22.90 -10.21 -16.55
N LYS A 214 22.71 -9.27 -17.48
CA LYS A 214 21.83 -9.45 -18.67
C LYS A 214 22.17 -10.67 -19.52
N GLU A 215 23.46 -11.00 -19.61
CA GLU A 215 23.98 -12.16 -20.35
C GLU A 215 23.50 -13.51 -19.77
N ALA A 216 23.14 -13.55 -18.48
CA ALA A 216 22.60 -14.73 -17.82
C ALA A 216 21.20 -15.11 -18.34
N HIS A 217 20.50 -14.19 -19.01
CA HIS A 217 19.17 -14.44 -19.61
C HIS A 217 19.23 -14.98 -21.04
N SER A 218 20.43 -15.11 -21.63
CA SER A 218 20.60 -15.73 -22.95
C SER A 218 20.81 -17.24 -22.83
N LEU A 219 20.42 -18.03 -23.84
CA LEU A 219 20.59 -19.49 -23.80
C LEU A 219 22.07 -19.91 -23.65
N PHE A 220 22.98 -19.31 -24.41
CA PHE A 220 24.40 -19.69 -24.40
C PHE A 220 25.18 -18.97 -23.29
N GLY A 221 24.95 -17.66 -23.10
CA GLY A 221 25.57 -16.89 -22.03
C GLY A 221 25.10 -17.36 -20.65
N GLY A 222 23.83 -17.69 -20.49
CA GLY A 222 23.28 -18.28 -19.26
C GLY A 222 23.85 -19.67 -18.95
N PHE A 223 24.09 -20.50 -19.97
CA PHE A 223 24.76 -21.79 -19.78
C PHE A 223 26.20 -21.62 -19.28
N LEU A 224 26.99 -20.75 -19.91
CA LEU A 224 28.38 -20.49 -19.48
C LEU A 224 28.43 -19.80 -18.11
N PHE A 225 27.51 -18.86 -17.88
CA PHE A 225 27.39 -18.15 -16.62
C PHE A 225 27.01 -19.09 -15.47
N SER A 226 26.09 -20.03 -15.69
CA SER A 226 25.70 -21.00 -14.66
C SER A 226 26.84 -21.95 -14.28
N LEU A 227 27.71 -22.34 -15.21
CA LEU A 227 28.89 -23.17 -14.92
C LEU A 227 29.96 -22.45 -14.08
N LEU A 228 30.16 -21.15 -14.31
CA LEU A 228 31.20 -20.36 -13.63
C LEU A 228 30.68 -19.65 -12.37
N ALA A 229 29.57 -18.93 -12.50
CA ALA A 229 28.96 -18.15 -11.43
C ALA A 229 28.05 -19.00 -10.51
N GLY A 230 27.63 -20.20 -10.94
CA GLY A 230 26.82 -21.10 -10.10
C GLY A 230 27.56 -21.64 -8.88
N TRP A 231 28.88 -21.84 -8.97
CA TRP A 231 29.70 -22.20 -7.80
C TRP A 231 29.87 -21.03 -6.84
N LEU A 232 30.03 -19.81 -7.38
CA LEU A 232 30.08 -18.58 -6.59
C LEU A 232 28.74 -18.32 -5.88
N SER A 233 27.61 -18.55 -6.56
CA SER A 233 26.29 -18.41 -5.94
C SER A 233 26.04 -19.45 -4.85
N LEU A 234 26.52 -20.69 -5.01
CA LEU A 234 26.46 -21.71 -3.96
C LEU A 234 27.24 -21.30 -2.70
N VAL A 235 28.46 -20.78 -2.87
CA VAL A 235 29.27 -20.28 -1.74
C VAL A 235 28.56 -19.09 -1.08
N GLN A 236 28.03 -18.15 -1.86
CA GLN A 236 27.26 -17.02 -1.32
C GLN A 236 26.00 -17.47 -0.59
N LEU A 237 25.28 -18.46 -1.11
CA LEU A 237 24.10 -19.04 -0.47
C LEU A 237 24.46 -19.64 0.90
N VAL A 238 25.53 -20.44 0.97
CA VAL A 238 26.01 -21.01 2.24
C VAL A 238 26.40 -19.89 3.22
N LEU A 239 27.10 -18.86 2.76
CA LEU A 239 27.44 -17.71 3.61
C LEU A 239 26.19 -16.96 4.10
N HIS A 240 25.16 -16.80 3.25
CA HIS A 240 23.91 -16.14 3.63
C HIS A 240 23.08 -16.96 4.63
N LEU A 241 23.19 -18.30 4.65
CA LEU A 241 22.55 -19.12 5.68
C LEU A 241 23.13 -18.84 7.08
N PHE A 242 24.43 -18.55 7.18
CA PHE A 242 25.09 -18.28 8.46
C PHE A 242 25.18 -16.78 8.79
N GLN A 243 25.11 -15.91 7.78
CA GLN A 243 25.15 -14.46 7.91
C GLN A 243 24.18 -13.82 6.89
N PRO A 244 22.87 -13.85 7.17
CA PRO A 244 21.90 -13.19 6.29
C PRO A 244 22.20 -11.70 6.21
N LYS A 245 22.31 -11.18 4.99
CA LYS A 245 22.61 -9.77 4.70
C LYS A 245 21.66 -9.26 3.63
N MET A 246 21.36 -7.97 3.70
CA MET A 246 20.63 -7.28 2.63
C MET A 246 21.39 -7.41 1.31
N SER A 247 20.72 -7.91 0.27
CA SER A 247 21.24 -7.95 -1.09
C SER A 247 20.47 -6.96 -1.98
N PRO A 248 21.03 -6.55 -3.12
CA PRO A 248 20.32 -5.67 -4.07
C PRO A 248 19.04 -6.28 -4.66
N ALA A 249 18.88 -7.61 -4.58
CA ALA A 249 17.67 -8.32 -5.00
C ALA A 249 16.53 -8.27 -3.96
N ILE A 250 16.84 -7.93 -2.70
CA ILE A 250 15.85 -7.73 -1.65
C ILE A 250 15.28 -6.32 -1.81
N SER A 251 13.96 -6.21 -1.92
CA SER A 251 13.32 -4.90 -1.93
C SER A 251 13.42 -4.29 -0.53
N ASN A 252 14.06 -3.12 -0.45
CA ASN A 252 14.26 -2.38 0.78
C ASN A 252 13.32 -1.18 0.81
N ALA A 253 12.42 -1.12 1.78
CA ALA A 253 11.46 -0.02 1.92
C ALA A 253 12.17 1.34 2.08
N PHE A 254 13.32 1.38 2.75
CA PHE A 254 14.13 2.59 2.92
C PHE A 254 14.84 3.06 1.65
N SER A 255 14.94 2.21 0.63
CA SER A 255 15.56 2.58 -0.66
C SER A 255 14.59 3.28 -1.62
N HIS A 256 13.34 3.49 -1.22
CA HIS A 256 12.33 4.12 -2.06
C HIS A 256 12.63 5.60 -2.34
N VAL A 257 13.27 6.29 -1.39
CA VAL A 257 13.74 7.68 -1.54
C VAL A 257 15.06 7.82 -0.77
N GLY A 258 16.03 8.52 -1.35
CA GLY A 258 17.28 8.82 -0.68
C GLY A 258 17.06 9.66 0.58
N GLU A 259 17.84 9.39 1.63
CA GLU A 259 17.73 10.11 2.90
C GLU A 259 18.09 11.60 2.77
N GLU A 260 19.06 11.90 1.91
CA GLU A 260 19.52 13.27 1.58
C GLU A 260 19.02 13.75 0.21
N SER A 261 18.11 13.03 -0.44
CA SER A 261 17.63 13.45 -1.76
C SER A 261 16.69 14.64 -1.65
N LEU A 262 16.78 15.56 -2.62
CA LEU A 262 15.86 16.69 -2.73
C LEU A 262 14.62 16.24 -3.50
N LEU A 263 13.47 16.80 -3.13
CA LEU A 263 12.19 16.54 -3.78
C LEU A 263 11.65 17.85 -4.36
N THR A 264 11.14 17.81 -5.58
CA THR A 264 10.50 18.97 -6.25
C THR A 264 9.09 19.20 -5.69
N ILE A 265 9.00 19.61 -4.42
CA ILE A 265 7.72 19.73 -3.69
C ILE A 265 7.02 21.06 -3.98
N GLU A 266 7.76 22.16 -4.03
CA GLU A 266 7.21 23.49 -4.30
C GLU A 266 7.24 23.79 -5.80
N ASN A 267 6.07 24.13 -6.35
CA ASN A 267 5.95 24.64 -7.70
C ASN A 267 6.18 26.16 -7.69
N LEU A 268 7.31 26.59 -8.28
CA LEU A 268 7.67 28.00 -8.41
C LEU A 268 7.19 28.61 -9.73
N ASP A 269 6.94 27.78 -10.75
CA ASP A 269 6.44 28.18 -12.06
C ASP A 269 5.19 27.36 -12.44
N PRO A 270 4.01 28.00 -12.62
CA PRO A 270 2.79 27.32 -13.03
C PRO A 270 2.88 26.57 -14.36
N GLU A 271 3.82 26.95 -15.23
CA GLU A 271 4.05 26.28 -16.51
C GLU A 271 4.97 25.04 -16.39
N ASP A 272 5.54 24.78 -15.21
CA ASP A 272 6.40 23.62 -14.96
C ASP A 272 5.56 22.33 -14.88
N ARG A 273 5.39 21.69 -16.05
CA ARG A 273 4.52 20.52 -16.22
C ARG A 273 5.21 19.46 -17.07
N GLU A 274 5.06 18.20 -16.68
CA GLU A 274 5.58 17.04 -17.40
C GLU A 274 4.44 16.09 -17.75
N LYS A 275 4.23 15.81 -19.05
CA LYS A 275 3.14 14.94 -19.56
C LYS A 275 1.75 15.31 -19.02
N GLY A 276 1.49 16.61 -18.82
CA GLY A 276 0.22 17.12 -18.30
C GLY A 276 0.09 17.09 -16.77
N LEU A 277 1.09 16.60 -16.05
CA LEU A 277 1.18 16.67 -14.59
C LEU A 277 1.94 17.93 -14.17
N GLN A 278 1.44 18.65 -13.17
CA GLN A 278 2.16 19.79 -12.57
C GLN A 278 3.30 19.28 -11.70
N ILE A 279 4.50 19.84 -11.84
CA ILE A 279 5.64 19.47 -10.98
C ILE A 279 5.53 20.23 -9.67
N GLY A 280 5.45 19.51 -8.56
CA GLY A 280 5.23 20.11 -7.23
C GLY A 280 3.83 20.71 -7.06
N PHE A 281 3.64 21.32 -5.90
CA PHE A 281 2.40 21.98 -5.49
C PHE A 281 2.64 23.47 -5.32
N ASN A 282 1.67 24.30 -5.69
CA ASN A 282 1.71 25.71 -5.32
C ASN A 282 1.29 25.89 -3.84
N ILE A 283 1.53 27.06 -3.27
CA ILE A 283 1.26 27.31 -1.83
C ILE A 283 -0.22 27.13 -1.47
N GLU A 284 -1.15 27.43 -2.37
CA GLU A 284 -2.59 27.26 -2.09
C GLU A 284 -2.95 25.77 -2.01
N GLU A 285 -2.44 24.99 -2.95
CA GLU A 285 -2.59 23.54 -3.01
C GLU A 285 -1.97 22.84 -1.79
N MET A 286 -0.79 23.28 -1.34
CA MET A 286 -0.19 22.81 -0.09
C MET A 286 -1.10 23.12 1.10
N THR A 287 -1.57 24.37 1.21
CA THR A 287 -2.41 24.84 2.32
C THR A 287 -3.70 24.04 2.42
N GLN A 288 -4.38 23.80 1.28
CA GLN A 288 -5.62 23.04 1.25
C GLN A 288 -5.43 21.62 1.78
N ARG A 289 -4.35 20.93 1.39
CA ARG A 289 -4.07 19.55 1.79
C ARG A 289 -3.72 19.44 3.27
N ILE A 290 -2.83 20.31 3.75
CA ILE A 290 -2.45 20.33 5.17
C ILE A 290 -3.66 20.67 6.03
N LYS A 291 -4.47 21.68 5.66
CA LYS A 291 -5.69 22.02 6.37
C LYS A 291 -6.66 20.84 6.43
N ALA A 292 -6.94 20.22 5.29
CA ALA A 292 -7.88 19.10 5.21
C ALA A 292 -7.42 17.93 6.08
N GLN A 293 -6.15 17.54 5.99
CA GLN A 293 -5.61 16.42 6.76
C GLN A 293 -5.58 16.69 8.27
N LEU A 294 -5.09 17.86 8.70
CA LEU A 294 -5.09 18.24 10.12
C LEU A 294 -6.51 18.31 10.70
N SER A 295 -7.46 18.88 9.95
CA SER A 295 -8.87 18.95 10.35
C SER A 295 -9.50 17.57 10.48
N ASN A 296 -9.24 16.67 9.52
CA ASN A 296 -9.76 15.30 9.53
C ASN A 296 -9.25 14.49 10.74
N MET A 297 -8.02 14.75 11.19
CA MET A 297 -7.46 14.10 12.37
C MET A 297 -7.91 14.75 13.69
N GLY A 298 -8.57 15.93 13.63
CA GLY A 298 -8.84 16.74 14.81
C GLY A 298 -7.59 17.42 15.41
N MET A 299 -6.44 17.34 14.73
CA MET A 299 -5.16 17.91 15.15
C MET A 299 -5.06 19.37 14.71
N VAL A 300 -5.84 20.25 15.34
CA VAL A 300 -6.00 21.66 14.93
C VAL A 300 -5.45 22.68 15.94
N LYS A 301 -5.00 22.21 17.10
CA LYS A 301 -4.46 23.00 18.21
C LYS A 301 -3.48 22.18 19.03
N ASP A 302 -2.84 22.80 20.01
CA ASP A 302 -1.97 22.15 21.00
C ASP A 302 -0.82 21.36 20.37
N PHE A 303 -0.24 21.89 19.28
CA PHE A 303 0.87 21.28 18.56
C PHE A 303 2.12 21.15 19.44
N ALA A 304 2.71 19.95 19.46
CA ALA A 304 3.99 19.71 20.12
C ALA A 304 5.17 20.39 19.38
N PRO A 305 6.34 20.55 20.04
CA PRO A 305 7.56 21.00 19.36
C PRO A 305 7.98 20.09 18.20
N LEU A 306 7.75 18.77 18.31
CA LEU A 306 8.00 17.80 17.26
C LEU A 306 6.72 17.04 16.90
N VAL A 307 6.42 16.97 15.61
CA VAL A 307 5.33 16.17 15.04
C VAL A 307 5.91 15.20 14.02
N TYR A 308 5.84 13.91 14.30
CA TYR A 308 6.32 12.88 13.39
C TYR A 308 5.21 12.44 12.43
N ILE A 309 5.50 12.35 11.14
CA ILE A 309 4.60 11.79 10.12
C ILE A 309 5.18 10.44 9.72
N VAL A 310 4.67 9.38 10.34
CA VAL A 310 5.20 8.02 10.25
C VAL A 310 4.41 7.25 9.19
N ALA A 311 4.92 7.28 7.96
CA ALA A 311 4.50 6.34 6.93
C ALA A 311 4.95 4.92 7.28
N HIS A 312 4.41 3.94 6.56
CA HIS A 312 4.94 2.58 6.60
C HIS A 312 5.31 2.05 5.22
N GLY A 313 6.15 1.03 5.23
CA GLY A 313 6.50 0.18 4.10
C GLY A 313 6.88 -1.20 4.62
N SER A 314 7.33 -2.06 3.72
CA SER A 314 7.83 -3.38 4.10
C SER A 314 9.01 -3.77 3.23
N SER A 315 10.15 -4.07 3.86
CA SER A 315 11.21 -4.78 3.13
C SER A 315 10.79 -6.21 2.88
N SER A 316 11.09 -6.74 1.70
CA SER A 316 10.74 -8.11 1.32
C SER A 316 11.81 -8.73 0.43
N ALA A 317 12.26 -9.93 0.82
CA ALA A 317 13.09 -10.78 -0.03
C ALA A 317 12.26 -11.57 -1.06
N ASN A 318 10.92 -11.54 -0.97
CA ASN A 318 10.00 -12.28 -1.83
C ASN A 318 9.18 -11.32 -2.71
N ASN A 319 9.71 -11.02 -3.90
CA ASN A 319 9.18 -10.00 -4.82
C ASN A 319 7.67 -10.10 -5.16
N PRO A 320 7.06 -11.28 -5.35
CA PRO A 320 5.62 -11.38 -5.65
C PRO A 320 4.69 -10.81 -4.55
N HIS A 321 5.13 -10.77 -3.30
CA HIS A 321 4.34 -10.29 -2.17
C HIS A 321 4.66 -8.85 -1.75
N HIS A 322 5.64 -8.21 -2.38
CA HIS A 322 6.10 -6.86 -2.01
C HIS A 322 4.95 -5.84 -1.93
N GLY A 323 4.17 -5.72 -3.01
CA GLY A 323 3.06 -4.77 -3.07
C GLY A 323 1.90 -5.09 -2.12
N ALA A 324 1.81 -6.33 -1.61
CA ALA A 324 0.80 -6.72 -0.63
C ALA A 324 1.18 -6.33 0.80
N HIS A 325 2.47 -6.15 1.08
CA HIS A 325 2.95 -5.72 2.39
C HIS A 325 3.21 -4.21 2.48
N ASP A 326 3.34 -3.52 1.35
CA ASP A 326 3.41 -2.06 1.35
C ASP A 326 2.05 -1.38 1.60
N CYS A 327 2.06 -0.05 1.66
CA CYS A 327 0.87 0.72 1.99
C CYS A 327 -0.18 0.65 0.88
N GLY A 328 -1.36 0.09 1.19
CA GLY A 328 -2.51 0.09 0.29
C GLY A 328 -2.99 1.51 -0.06
N ALA A 329 -2.89 2.46 0.88
CA ALA A 329 -3.21 3.86 0.63
C ALA A 329 -2.21 4.57 -0.31
N CYS A 330 -1.03 3.98 -0.51
CA CYS A 330 -0.02 4.45 -1.47
C CYS A 330 0.10 3.53 -2.70
N SER A 331 -0.96 2.81 -3.06
CA SER A 331 -0.98 1.86 -4.20
C SER A 331 0.08 0.76 -4.10
N GLY A 332 0.32 0.23 -2.89
CA GLY A 332 1.27 -0.86 -2.65
C GLY A 332 2.73 -0.40 -2.78
N ARG A 333 3.01 0.81 -2.29
CA ARG A 333 4.36 1.41 -2.23
C ARG A 333 4.67 1.91 -0.81
N PRO A 334 5.96 2.06 -0.43
CA PRO A 334 6.33 2.68 0.84
C PRO A 334 5.91 4.15 0.88
N GLY A 335 5.33 4.60 1.99
CA GLY A 335 4.83 5.98 2.11
C GLY A 335 5.88 7.04 2.45
N SER A 336 7.18 6.75 2.35
CA SER A 336 8.26 7.65 2.80
C SER A 336 8.22 9.01 2.10
N VAL A 337 7.97 9.02 0.79
CA VAL A 337 7.84 10.26 0.02
C VAL A 337 6.63 11.06 0.48
N ASN A 338 5.48 10.42 0.75
CA ASN A 338 4.29 11.10 1.27
C ASN A 338 4.56 11.76 2.62
N ALA A 339 5.25 11.07 3.53
CA ALA A 339 5.63 11.60 4.84
C ALA A 339 6.53 12.82 4.73
N ARG A 340 7.53 12.78 3.85
CA ARG A 340 8.44 13.91 3.58
C ARG A 340 7.69 15.09 2.93
N VAL A 341 6.88 14.82 1.91
CA VAL A 341 6.06 15.82 1.21
C VAL A 341 5.11 16.54 2.17
N PHE A 342 4.38 15.79 3.00
CA PHE A 342 3.50 16.37 4.01
C PHE A 342 4.28 17.24 5.01
N SER A 343 5.39 16.72 5.52
CA SER A 343 6.21 17.43 6.51
C SER A 343 6.77 18.73 5.94
N PHE A 344 7.28 18.72 4.71
CA PHE A 344 7.72 19.92 4.01
C PHE A 344 6.60 20.97 3.91
N MET A 345 5.43 20.58 3.43
CA MET A 345 4.28 21.49 3.28
C MET A 345 3.82 22.08 4.63
N ALA A 346 3.74 21.26 5.68
CA ALA A 346 3.35 21.70 7.03
C ALA A 346 4.40 22.62 7.67
N ASN A 347 5.66 22.52 7.26
CA ASN A 347 6.76 23.36 7.70
C ASN A 347 6.92 24.65 6.87
N HIS A 348 6.24 24.76 5.73
CA HIS A 348 6.38 25.91 4.84
C HIS A 348 5.77 27.19 5.45
N LYS A 349 6.56 28.27 5.51
CA LYS A 349 6.18 29.52 6.20
C LYS A 349 4.89 30.14 5.65
N GLU A 350 4.78 30.28 4.34
CA GLU A 350 3.58 30.85 3.71
C GLU A 350 2.34 29.97 3.89
N VAL A 351 2.53 28.64 3.99
CA VAL A 351 1.43 27.71 4.26
C VAL A 351 0.92 27.94 5.69
N ARG A 352 1.82 28.04 6.67
CA ARG A 352 1.46 28.33 8.07
C ARG A 352 0.73 29.67 8.22
N VAL A 353 1.19 30.72 7.52
CA VAL A 353 0.50 32.03 7.51
C VAL A 353 -0.94 31.91 6.98
N ARG A 354 -1.19 31.07 5.98
CA ARG A 354 -2.55 30.84 5.45
C ARG A 354 -3.39 29.94 6.34
N LEU A 355 -2.79 28.91 6.95
CA LEU A 355 -3.46 28.04 7.92
C LEU A 355 -3.97 28.82 9.13
N ALA A 356 -3.17 29.76 9.65
CA ALA A 356 -3.55 30.62 10.78
C ALA A 356 -4.83 31.43 10.46
N LYS A 357 -4.96 31.95 9.23
CA LYS A 357 -6.19 32.65 8.78
C LYS A 357 -7.43 31.75 8.76
N THR A 358 -7.24 30.43 8.76
CA THR A 358 -8.32 29.44 8.80
C THR A 358 -8.55 28.83 10.18
N GLY A 359 -7.87 29.34 11.21
CA GLY A 359 -8.03 28.90 12.60
C GLY A 359 -7.11 27.77 13.04
N ILE A 360 -6.12 27.39 12.23
CA ILE A 360 -5.10 26.39 12.59
C ILE A 360 -3.77 27.11 12.78
N GLU A 361 -3.38 27.35 14.02
CA GLU A 361 -2.13 28.01 14.37
C GLU A 361 -1.07 26.98 14.76
N ILE A 362 -0.06 26.82 13.91
CA ILE A 362 1.11 25.97 14.16
C ILE A 362 2.23 26.85 14.70
N PRO A 363 2.72 26.64 15.94
CA PRO A 363 3.82 27.41 16.51
C PRO A 363 5.08 27.38 15.64
N ASP A 364 5.84 28.48 15.61
CA ASP A 364 7.12 28.54 14.88
C ASP A 364 8.15 27.54 15.43
N SER A 365 8.05 27.18 16.72
CA SER A 365 8.87 26.16 17.37
C SER A 365 8.51 24.72 16.97
N THR A 366 7.32 24.51 16.39
CA THR A 366 6.87 23.18 15.95
C THR A 366 7.54 22.81 14.64
N ARG A 367 8.11 21.60 14.59
CA ARG A 367 8.67 21.00 13.38
C ARG A 367 8.02 19.65 13.07
N PHE A 368 7.56 19.51 11.83
CA PHE A 368 7.10 18.24 11.29
C PHE A 368 8.28 17.46 10.72
N VAL A 369 8.35 16.16 11.01
CA VAL A 369 9.44 15.27 10.59
C VAL A 369 8.84 14.05 9.90
N GLY A 370 9.23 13.81 8.65
CA GLY A 370 8.82 12.61 7.93
C GLY A 370 9.55 11.38 8.46
N ALA A 371 8.87 10.25 8.54
CA ALA A 371 9.44 8.98 8.94
C ALA A 371 8.82 7.82 8.15
N LEU A 372 9.56 6.70 8.06
CA LEU A 372 9.10 5.44 7.51
C LEU A 372 9.35 4.33 8.52
N HIS A 373 8.29 3.61 8.88
CA HIS A 373 8.37 2.36 9.60
C HIS A 373 8.40 1.18 8.61
N ASP A 374 9.48 0.39 8.64
CA ASP A 374 9.52 -0.90 7.97
C ASP A 374 8.82 -1.95 8.84
N THR A 375 7.57 -2.26 8.50
CA THR A 375 6.72 -3.17 9.28
C THR A 375 7.19 -4.63 9.30
N ALA A 376 8.14 -5.01 8.43
CA ALA A 376 8.72 -6.35 8.42
C ALA A 376 9.97 -6.45 9.30
N ALA A 377 10.83 -5.41 9.28
CA ALA A 377 12.02 -5.35 10.11
C ALA A 377 11.75 -4.79 11.52
N ASP A 378 10.62 -4.10 11.70
CA ASP A 378 10.26 -3.33 12.91
C ASP A 378 11.30 -2.23 13.20
N GLU A 379 11.69 -1.49 12.16
CA GLU A 379 12.68 -0.40 12.22
C GLU A 379 12.07 0.91 11.71
N ILE A 380 12.39 2.05 12.33
CA ILE A 380 11.96 3.37 11.86
C ILE A 380 13.16 4.18 11.37
N ARG A 381 12.99 4.81 10.20
CA ARG A 381 13.90 5.84 9.71
C ARG A 381 13.21 7.19 9.68
N PHE A 382 13.90 8.22 10.14
CA PHE A 382 13.44 9.60 10.11
C PHE A 382 14.21 10.39 9.05
N PHE A 383 13.55 11.34 8.39
CA PHE A 383 14.09 12.10 7.27
C PHE A 383 14.25 13.58 7.62
N ASP A 384 15.13 14.26 6.89
CA ASP A 384 15.31 15.71 6.95
C ASP A 384 15.69 16.23 8.37
N ILE A 385 16.32 15.38 9.20
CA ILE A 385 16.73 15.69 10.59
C ILE A 385 17.77 16.82 10.66
N SER A 386 18.54 17.02 9.60
CA SER A 386 19.53 18.09 9.50
C SER A 386 18.88 19.49 9.61
N GLU A 387 17.61 19.63 9.21
CA GLU A 387 16.83 20.88 9.25
C GLU A 387 16.37 21.29 10.66
N LEU A 388 16.45 20.39 11.64
CA LEU A 388 16.03 20.69 13.02
C LEU A 388 16.98 21.70 13.68
N ASP A 389 16.42 22.62 14.45
CA ASP A 389 17.21 23.50 15.34
C ASP A 389 17.86 22.69 16.49
N ALA A 390 18.73 23.34 17.26
CA ALA A 390 19.49 22.64 18.31
C ALA A 390 18.59 22.03 19.40
N GLU A 391 17.50 22.71 19.78
CA GLU A 391 16.59 22.25 20.83
C GLU A 391 15.75 21.06 20.34
N ASN A 392 15.22 21.15 19.12
CA ASN A 392 14.47 20.08 18.48
C ASN A 392 15.36 18.89 18.13
N LYS A 393 16.67 19.08 17.86
CA LYS A 393 17.63 17.97 17.72
C LYS A 393 17.79 17.18 19.02
N GLU A 394 17.90 17.86 20.16
CA GLU A 394 17.99 17.20 21.47
C GLU A 394 16.70 16.45 21.79
N ARG A 395 15.54 17.10 21.61
CA ARG A 395 14.22 16.45 21.77
C ARG A 395 14.07 15.23 20.86
N HIS A 396 14.54 15.33 19.62
CA HIS A 396 14.48 14.23 18.66
C HIS A 396 15.32 13.03 19.11
N GLN A 397 16.53 13.26 19.63
CA GLN A 397 17.40 12.20 20.17
C GLN A 397 16.74 11.48 21.36
N GLU A 398 16.09 12.21 22.25
CA GLU A 398 15.32 11.59 23.34
C GLU A 398 14.14 10.76 22.81
N ASN A 399 13.37 11.32 21.88
CA ASN A 399 12.18 10.67 21.36
C ASN A 399 12.51 9.39 20.58
N ILE A 400 13.65 9.32 19.88
CA ILE A 400 14.10 8.09 19.21
C ILE A 400 14.16 6.93 20.21
N LEU A 401 14.67 7.14 21.42
CA LEU A 401 14.76 6.08 22.44
C LEU A 401 13.38 5.54 22.84
N HIS A 402 12.37 6.41 22.83
CA HIS A 402 10.98 6.03 23.08
C HIS A 402 10.41 5.20 21.92
N PHE A 403 10.69 5.59 20.68
CA PHE A 403 10.31 4.81 19.49
C PHE A 403 10.98 3.43 19.49
N GLU A 404 12.29 3.35 19.73
CA GLU A 404 13.03 2.08 19.81
C GLU A 404 12.48 1.15 20.88
N THR A 405 12.19 1.69 22.08
CA THR A 405 11.58 0.89 23.17
C THR A 405 10.17 0.41 22.80
N ALA A 406 9.40 1.25 22.08
CA ALA A 406 8.07 0.86 21.61
C ALA A 406 8.13 -0.21 20.50
N LEU A 407 9.13 -0.16 19.61
CA LEU A 407 9.41 -1.19 18.61
C LEU A 407 9.76 -2.52 19.29
N ASP A 408 10.60 -2.53 20.32
CA ASP A 408 10.91 -3.74 21.10
C ASP A 408 9.64 -4.41 21.67
N PHE A 409 8.71 -3.61 22.21
CA PHE A 409 7.43 -4.12 22.69
C PHE A 409 6.51 -4.58 21.55
N ASN A 410 6.52 -3.87 20.42
CA ASN A 410 5.76 -4.23 19.23
C ASN A 410 6.22 -5.60 18.68
N ALA A 411 7.52 -5.79 18.49
CA ALA A 411 8.13 -7.05 18.07
C ALA A 411 7.76 -8.20 19.03
N LYS A 412 7.77 -7.93 20.34
CA LYS A 412 7.38 -8.91 21.36
C LYS A 412 5.89 -9.27 21.31
N GLU A 413 5.00 -8.31 21.06
CA GLU A 413 3.56 -8.58 20.88
C GLU A 413 3.33 -9.41 19.61
N ARG A 414 3.93 -8.99 18.49
CA ARG A 414 3.74 -9.60 17.17
C ARG A 414 4.31 -11.01 17.10
N SER A 415 5.46 -11.28 17.71
CA SER A 415 6.06 -12.61 17.78
C SER A 415 5.20 -13.61 18.57
N ARG A 416 4.45 -13.16 19.58
CA ARG A 416 3.59 -14.04 20.40
C ARG A 416 2.32 -14.49 19.69
N ARG A 417 1.77 -13.67 18.79
CA ARG A 417 0.55 -14.02 18.03
C ARG A 417 0.74 -15.20 17.07
N PHE A 418 1.98 -15.53 16.69
CA PHE A 418 2.29 -16.69 15.87
C PHE A 418 2.53 -17.98 16.68
N ALA A 419 2.48 -17.91 18.01
CA ALA A 419 2.68 -19.05 18.90
C ALA A 419 1.38 -19.62 19.50
N SER A 420 0.22 -19.04 19.18
CA SER A 420 -1.10 -19.44 19.70
C SER A 420 -1.97 -20.12 18.67
#